data_AF-A0A3L8SR63-F1
#
_entry.id   AF-A0A3L8SR63-F1
#
_cell.length_a   1.000
_cell.length_b   1.000
_cell.length_c   1.000
_cell.angle_alpha   90.00
_cell.angle_beta   90.00
_cell.angle_gamma   90.00
#
_symmetry.space_group_name_H-M   'P 1'
#
loop_
_entity.id
_entity.type
_entity.pdbx_description
1 polymer ?
#
loop_
_entity_poly.entity_id
_entity_poly.type
_entity_poly.pdbx_seq_one_letter_code
_entity_poly.pdbx_strand_id
1 'polypeptide(L)'
;YVYFENSSSNPYLIRRIEELNKTANGNVEAKVVCFYRRRDISNSLIMLADKHAIMEQREEVEEESETTIEVDLTDKQKHQLKHRELFLSRQYESLPATHIRGKCSVALLNETESVLSYLEKEDTFFYSLVYDPSLKTLLADKGEIRVGPRYQADVPDMLVEGYVET
;
A
#
# COMPACT_ATOMS: atom_id res chain seq x y z
N TYR A 1 6.26 -2.21 -11.61
CA TYR A 1 5.52 -0.93 -11.74
C TYR A 1 6.25 -0.06 -12.74
N VAL A 2 5.62 1.00 -13.22
CA VAL A 2 6.20 1.84 -14.28
C VAL A 2 5.99 3.32 -14.02
N TYR A 3 6.95 4.10 -14.51
CA TYR A 3 6.87 5.55 -14.61
C TYR A 3 6.12 5.93 -15.89
N PHE A 4 5.03 6.67 -15.73
CA PHE A 4 4.26 7.27 -16.80
C PHE A 4 4.56 8.77 -16.89
N GLU A 5 4.79 9.25 -18.10
CA GLU A 5 4.84 10.67 -18.39
C GLU A 5 3.42 11.24 -18.57
N ASN A 6 3.12 12.30 -17.83
CA ASN A 6 1.88 13.08 -17.99
C ASN A 6 2.16 14.43 -18.67
N SER A 7 3.21 15.12 -18.23
CA SER A 7 3.75 16.30 -18.90
C SER A 7 5.25 16.36 -18.67
N SER A 8 5.98 17.04 -19.56
CA SER A 8 7.44 17.21 -19.47
C SER A 8 7.89 18.03 -18.24
N SER A 9 6.97 18.78 -17.63
CA SER A 9 7.22 19.66 -16.49
C SER A 9 6.91 19.03 -15.13
N ASN A 10 6.20 17.90 -15.09
CA ASN A 10 5.78 17.27 -13.85
C ASN A 10 6.55 15.97 -13.60
N PRO A 11 6.81 15.61 -12.33
CA PRO A 11 7.42 14.33 -12.02
C PRO A 11 6.54 13.17 -12.49
N TYR A 12 7.17 12.08 -12.92
CA TYR A 12 6.47 10.93 -13.47
C TYR A 12 5.40 10.36 -12.52
N LEU A 13 4.27 9.98 -13.11
CA LEU A 13 3.23 9.23 -12.42
C LEU A 13 3.70 7.78 -12.24
N ILE A 14 3.24 7.12 -11.18
CA ILE A 14 3.56 5.71 -10.93
C ILE A 14 2.30 4.90 -11.14
N ARG A 15 2.41 3.82 -11.91
CA ARG A 15 1.29 2.95 -12.23
C ARG A 15 1.66 1.47 -12.20
N ARG A 16 0.68 0.61 -11.90
CA ARG A 16 0.78 -0.85 -12.09
C ARG A 16 0.10 -1.19 -13.42
N ILE A 17 0.81 -1.90 -14.28
CA ILE A 17 0.22 -2.44 -15.51
C ILE A 17 -0.57 -3.69 -15.14
N GLU A 18 -1.83 -3.72 -15.52
CA GLU A 18 -2.72 -4.88 -15.36
C GLU A 18 -2.76 -5.68 -16.65
N GLU A 19 -2.84 -4.97 -17.77
CA GLU A 19 -2.97 -5.57 -19.09
C GLU A 19 -2.33 -4.68 -20.15
N LEU A 20 -1.73 -5.30 -21.15
CA LEU A 20 -1.24 -4.64 -22.36
C LEU A 20 -2.05 -5.14 -23.55
N ASN A 21 -2.69 -4.21 -24.24
CA ASN A 21 -3.57 -4.50 -25.36
C ASN A 21 -2.95 -3.95 -26.65
N LYS A 22 -2.71 -4.82 -27.63
CA LYS A 22 -2.25 -4.43 -28.96
C LYS A 22 -3.44 -4.36 -29.92
N THR A 23 -3.69 -3.18 -30.46
CA THR A 23 -4.74 -2.95 -31.46
C THR A 23 -4.35 -3.54 -32.82
N ALA A 24 -5.34 -3.76 -33.70
CA ALA A 24 -5.13 -4.26 -35.07
C ALA A 24 -4.19 -3.36 -35.89
N ASN A 25 -4.16 -2.06 -35.60
CA ASN A 25 -3.29 -1.08 -36.24
C ASN A 25 -1.85 -1.08 -35.69
N GLY A 26 -1.55 -1.94 -34.71
CA GLY A 26 -0.22 -2.09 -34.13
C GLY A 26 0.06 -1.22 -32.90
N ASN A 27 -0.82 -0.29 -32.56
CA ASN A 27 -0.68 0.54 -31.35
C ASN A 27 -0.88 -0.31 -30.09
N VAL A 28 -0.11 -0.01 -29.04
CA VAL A 28 -0.20 -0.70 -27.75
C VAL A 28 -0.73 0.26 -26.69
N GLU A 29 -1.81 -0.16 -26.03
CA GLU A 29 -2.40 0.51 -24.88
C GLU A 29 -2.13 -0.29 -23.61
N ALA A 30 -1.93 0.41 -22.50
CA ALA A 30 -1.73 -0.18 -21.19
C ALA A 30 -2.93 0.17 -20.31
N LYS A 31 -3.66 -0.88 -19.88
CA LYS A 31 -4.64 -0.76 -18.81
C LYS A 31 -3.89 -0.80 -17.49
N VAL A 32 -4.01 0.28 -16.74
CA VAL A 32 -3.16 0.54 -15.59
C VAL A 32 -3.96 0.98 -14.37
N VAL A 33 -3.46 0.59 -13.20
CA VAL A 33 -3.92 1.05 -11.90
C VAL A 33 -3.03 2.21 -11.44
N CYS A 34 -3.65 3.26 -10.92
CA CYS A 34 -2.97 4.50 -10.55
C CYS A 34 -2.45 4.48 -9.11
N PHE A 35 -1.26 5.05 -8.90
CA PHE A 35 -0.76 5.44 -7.59
C PHE A 35 -0.75 6.96 -7.45
N TYR A 36 -1.11 7.43 -6.26
CA TYR A 36 -1.10 8.84 -5.91
C TYR A 36 0.05 9.13 -4.97
N ARG A 37 0.73 10.25 -5.15
CA ARG A 37 1.71 10.77 -4.20
C ARG A 37 0.99 11.62 -3.16
N ARG A 38 1.68 11.95 -2.06
CA ARG A 38 1.17 12.88 -1.04
C ARG A 38 0.62 14.19 -1.60
N ARG A 39 1.30 14.78 -2.59
CA ARG A 39 0.86 16.05 -3.22
C ARG A 39 -0.42 15.92 -4.06
N ASP A 40 -0.80 14.70 -4.43
CA ASP A 40 -1.93 14.43 -5.32
C ASP A 40 -3.24 14.22 -4.53
N ILE A 41 -3.17 14.16 -3.19
CA ILE A 41 -4.31 14.03 -2.27
C ILE A 41 -4.43 15.22 -1.32
N SER A 42 -5.57 15.39 -0.67
CA SER A 42 -5.83 16.55 0.19
C SER A 42 -5.02 16.50 1.49
N ASN A 43 -4.69 17.67 2.04
CA ASN A 43 -3.96 17.78 3.32
C ASN A 43 -4.65 17.04 4.47
N SER A 44 -5.98 17.04 4.52
CA SER A 44 -6.74 16.28 5.53
C SER A 44 -6.47 14.78 5.46
N LEU A 45 -6.30 14.22 4.26
CA LEU A 45 -5.96 12.81 4.07
C LEU A 45 -4.48 12.53 4.39
N ILE A 46 -3.59 13.47 4.07
CA ILE A 46 -2.18 13.36 4.47
C ILE A 46 -2.06 13.27 6.00
N MET A 47 -2.81 14.10 6.73
CA MET A 47 -2.84 14.05 8.20
C MET A 47 -3.37 12.70 8.72
N LEU A 48 -4.35 12.12 8.03
CA LEU A 48 -4.87 10.79 8.39
C LEU A 48 -3.83 9.70 8.14
N ALA A 49 -3.12 9.74 7.01
CA ALA A 49 -2.02 8.82 6.71
C ALA A 49 -0.88 8.93 7.74
N ASP A 50 -0.47 10.16 8.10
CA ASP A 50 0.53 10.39 9.15
C ASP A 50 0.06 9.81 10.50
N LYS A 51 -1.22 9.94 10.85
CA LYS A 51 -1.78 9.35 12.06
C LYS A 51 -1.76 7.82 12.01
N HIS A 52 -2.10 7.22 10.88
CA HIS A 52 -2.07 5.76 10.69
C HIS A 52 -0.66 5.20 10.89
N ALA A 53 0.35 5.81 10.27
CA ALA A 53 1.74 5.39 10.41
C ALA A 53 2.22 5.43 11.87
N ILE A 54 1.77 6.41 12.66
CA ILE A 54 2.07 6.50 14.09
C ILE A 54 1.32 5.42 14.90
N MET A 55 0.08 5.11 14.54
CA MET A 55 -0.72 4.09 15.25
C MET A 55 -0.15 2.69 15.00
N GLU A 56 0.21 2.34 13.77
CA GLU A 56 0.86 1.04 13.48
C GLU A 56 2.16 0.87 14.27
N GLN A 57 3.01 1.91 14.31
CA GLN A 57 4.24 1.88 15.12
C GLN A 57 3.99 1.75 16.62
N ARG A 58 2.82 2.19 17.13
CA ARG A 58 2.48 2.10 18.56
C ARG A 58 1.88 0.76 18.92
N GLU A 59 1.04 0.20 18.06
CA GLU A 59 0.46 -1.14 18.26
C GLU A 59 1.56 -2.22 18.25
N GLU A 60 2.57 -2.10 17.38
CA GLU A 60 3.77 -2.96 17.41
C GLU A 60 4.51 -2.88 18.77
N VAL A 61 4.54 -1.71 19.40
CA VAL A 61 5.24 -1.48 20.68
C VAL A 61 4.43 -1.95 21.89
N GLU A 62 3.09 -2.01 21.81
CA GLU A 62 2.25 -2.54 22.88
C GLU A 62 2.28 -4.09 22.95
N GLU A 63 2.52 -4.78 21.83
CA GLU A 63 2.72 -6.25 21.82
C GLU A 63 4.14 -6.68 22.24
N GLU A 64 5.16 -5.84 22.04
CA GLU A 64 6.54 -6.11 22.45
C GLU A 64 6.97 -5.25 23.65
N SER A 65 6.69 -5.73 24.87
CA SER A 65 7.20 -5.10 26.08
C SER A 65 8.73 -5.15 26.18
N GLU A 66 9.31 -3.96 26.38
CA GLU A 66 10.59 -3.60 27.01
C GLU A 66 11.91 -3.53 26.21
N THR A 67 12.01 -3.93 24.95
CA THR A 67 13.25 -3.61 24.19
C THR A 67 13.03 -3.57 22.68
N THR A 68 12.58 -2.44 22.15
CA THR A 68 12.72 -2.15 20.73
C THR A 68 13.32 -0.78 20.51
N ILE A 69 14.39 -0.80 19.74
CA ILE A 69 15.09 0.35 19.19
C ILE A 69 14.01 1.16 18.46
N GLU A 70 13.57 2.29 19.04
CA GLU A 70 13.03 3.36 18.23
C GLU A 70 14.06 3.53 17.12
N VAL A 71 13.72 3.11 15.90
CA VAL A 71 14.56 3.41 14.75
C VAL A 71 14.46 4.92 14.66
N ASP A 72 15.39 5.62 15.31
CA ASP A 72 15.41 7.07 15.38
C ASP A 72 15.79 7.58 14.00
N LEU A 73 14.78 7.57 13.13
CA LEU A 73 14.89 8.02 11.77
C LEU A 73 15.17 9.51 11.85
N THR A 74 16.31 9.91 11.29
CA THR A 74 16.64 11.32 11.13
C THR A 74 15.53 12.04 10.37
N ASP A 75 15.36 13.34 10.60
CA ASP A 75 14.35 14.14 9.87
C ASP A 75 14.51 14.03 8.35
N LYS A 76 15.76 13.88 7.88
CA LYS A 76 16.06 13.64 6.47
C LYS A 76 15.48 12.30 5.99
N GLN A 77 15.67 11.21 6.74
CA GLN A 77 15.13 9.90 6.37
C GLN A 77 13.59 9.91 6.42
N LYS A 78 12.99 10.48 7.47
CA LYS A 78 11.53 10.66 7.57
C LYS A 78 10.99 11.41 6.35
N HIS A 79 11.64 12.51 5.96
CA HIS A 79 11.27 13.27 4.79
C HIS A 79 11.39 12.46 3.49
N GLN A 80 12.48 11.72 3.30
CA GLN A 80 12.68 10.88 2.11
C GLN A 80 11.64 9.77 2.02
N LEU A 81 11.29 9.13 3.14
CA LEU A 81 10.26 8.10 3.17
C LEU A 81 8.89 8.64 2.77
N LYS A 82 8.54 9.86 3.20
CA LYS A 82 7.29 10.53 2.75
C LYS A 82 7.22 10.73 1.23
N HIS A 83 8.37 10.85 0.53
CA HIS A 83 8.41 10.93 -0.94
C HIS A 83 8.36 9.55 -1.62
N ARG A 84 8.71 8.50 -0.87
CA ARG A 84 8.70 7.09 -1.31
C ARG A 84 7.35 6.42 -1.06
N GLU A 85 6.53 7.01 -0.19
CA GLU A 85 5.16 6.61 0.07
C GLU A 85 4.22 6.97 -1.10
N LEU A 86 3.38 6.01 -1.47
CA LEU A 86 2.33 6.12 -2.46
C LEU A 86 1.00 5.63 -1.88
N PHE A 87 -0.08 6.02 -2.52
CA PHE A 87 -1.44 5.57 -2.22
C PHE A 87 -2.01 4.82 -3.42
N LEU A 88 -2.37 3.55 -3.22
CA LEU A 88 -2.97 2.71 -4.27
C LEU A 88 -4.39 3.18 -4.55
N SER A 89 -4.74 3.47 -5.81
CA SER A 89 -6.13 3.64 -6.20
C SER A 89 -6.67 2.37 -6.84
N ARG A 90 -7.96 2.07 -6.67
CA ARG A 90 -8.63 0.97 -7.40
C ARG A 90 -9.21 1.41 -8.75
N GLN A 91 -8.89 2.64 -9.17
CA GLN A 91 -9.29 3.18 -10.46
C GLN A 91 -8.36 2.69 -11.57
N TYR A 92 -8.97 2.22 -12.67
CA TYR A 92 -8.28 1.85 -13.89
C TYR A 92 -8.31 2.99 -14.90
N GLU A 93 -7.21 3.13 -15.63
CA GLU A 93 -7.12 4.02 -16.78
C GLU A 93 -6.48 3.26 -17.96
N SER A 94 -6.85 3.60 -19.19
CA SER A 94 -6.17 3.10 -20.40
C SER A 94 -5.35 4.23 -21.00
N LEU A 95 -4.04 4.04 -21.11
CA LEU A 95 -3.12 5.02 -21.69
C LEU A 95 -2.23 4.37 -22.76
N PRO A 96 -1.77 5.12 -23.76
CA PRO A 96 -0.76 4.64 -24.70
C PRO A 96 0.50 4.14 -23.99
N ALA A 97 1.01 2.97 -24.38
CA ALA A 97 2.25 2.42 -23.81
C ALA A 97 3.48 3.30 -24.09
N THR A 98 3.39 4.22 -25.06
CA THR A 98 4.41 5.21 -25.38
C THR A 98 4.70 6.20 -24.23
N HIS A 99 3.78 6.35 -23.28
CA HIS A 99 3.99 7.18 -22.09
C HIS A 99 4.86 6.52 -21.02
N ILE A 100 5.19 5.23 -21.16
CA ILE A 100 6.05 4.52 -20.22
C ILE A 100 7.50 4.96 -20.43
N ARG A 101 8.12 5.54 -19.39
CA ARG A 101 9.50 6.06 -19.43
C ARG A 101 10.50 5.18 -18.68
N GLY A 102 10.04 4.29 -17.81
CA GLY A 102 10.93 3.42 -17.05
C GLY A 102 10.17 2.47 -16.13
N LYS A 103 10.89 1.48 -15.59
CA LYS A 103 10.38 0.55 -14.59
C LYS A 103 10.76 1.04 -13.20
N CYS A 104 9.85 0.90 -12.25
CA CYS A 104 10.10 1.14 -10.83
C CYS A 104 9.60 -0.04 -9.97
N SER A 105 10.08 -0.09 -8.73
CA SER A 105 9.66 -1.05 -7.72
C SER A 105 8.66 -0.39 -6.77
N VAL A 106 7.54 -1.06 -6.51
CA VAL A 106 6.57 -0.64 -5.49
C VAL A 106 6.22 -1.91 -4.71
N ALA A 107 6.21 -1.84 -3.39
CA ALA A 107 5.79 -2.96 -2.55
C ALA A 107 4.71 -2.51 -1.55
N LEU A 108 3.89 -3.46 -1.12
CA LEU A 108 3.03 -3.26 0.04
C LEU A 108 3.95 -3.26 1.26
N LEU A 109 3.83 -2.23 2.11
CA LEU A 109 4.58 -2.20 3.36
C LEU A 109 4.05 -3.30 4.29
N ASN A 110 4.87 -4.32 4.51
CA ASN A 110 4.59 -5.43 5.41
C ASN A 110 5.29 -5.20 6.76
N GLU A 111 4.72 -5.72 7.83
CA GLU A 111 5.23 -5.59 9.22
C GLU A 111 6.64 -6.16 9.41
N THR A 112 7.04 -7.12 8.57
CA THR A 112 8.36 -7.78 8.66
C THR A 112 9.46 -7.06 7.89
N GLU A 113 9.15 -6.03 7.11
CA GLU A 113 10.13 -5.32 6.28
C GLU A 113 10.57 -4.00 6.93
N SER A 114 11.90 -3.80 7.01
CA SER A 114 12.43 -2.51 7.46
C SER A 114 12.11 -1.41 6.45
N VAL A 115 11.45 -0.35 6.91
CA VAL A 115 11.15 0.85 6.13
C VAL A 115 12.42 1.50 5.56
N LEU A 116 13.58 1.31 6.19
CA LEU A 116 14.88 1.82 5.70
C LEU A 116 15.31 1.19 4.38
N SER A 117 14.93 -0.06 4.11
CA SER A 117 15.30 -0.76 2.87
C SER A 117 14.79 -0.03 1.60
N TYR A 118 13.71 0.73 1.73
CA TYR A 118 13.15 1.57 0.66
C TYR A 118 14.02 2.80 0.33
N LEU A 119 14.93 3.19 1.22
CA LEU A 119 15.89 4.27 1.00
C LEU A 119 17.21 3.79 0.40
N GLU A 120 17.55 2.52 0.57
CA GLU A 120 18.79 1.93 0.06
C GLU A 120 18.78 1.76 -1.47
N LYS A 121 17.59 1.71 -2.07
CA LYS A 121 17.40 1.47 -3.50
C LYS A 121 16.79 2.69 -4.20
N GLU A 122 17.36 3.04 -5.34
CA GLU A 122 16.74 3.99 -6.26
C GLU A 122 15.44 3.41 -6.84
N ASP A 123 14.52 4.28 -7.27
CA ASP A 123 13.25 3.89 -7.91
C ASP A 123 12.37 2.88 -7.16
N THR A 124 12.56 2.76 -5.84
CA THR A 124 11.75 1.93 -4.96
C THR A 124 10.76 2.80 -4.19
N PHE A 125 9.52 2.35 -4.06
CA PHE A 125 8.42 3.00 -3.36
C PHE A 125 7.65 1.97 -2.53
N PHE A 126 6.79 2.45 -1.64
CA PHE A 126 5.88 1.60 -0.88
C PHE A 126 4.50 2.22 -0.78
N TYR A 127 3.51 1.40 -0.45
CA TYR A 127 2.17 1.84 -0.06
C TYR A 127 1.67 1.00 1.10
N SER A 128 0.87 1.59 1.98
CA SER A 128 0.13 0.87 3.04
C SER A 128 -1.38 1.18 3.00
N LEU A 129 -1.75 2.26 2.32
CA LEU A 129 -3.10 2.77 2.25
C LEU A 129 -3.63 2.80 0.81
N VAL A 130 -4.93 2.54 0.69
CA VAL A 130 -5.72 2.62 -0.53
C VAL A 130 -6.47 3.94 -0.53
N TYR A 131 -6.30 4.72 -1.59
CA TYR A 131 -7.00 5.97 -1.83
C TYR A 131 -8.19 5.76 -2.77
N ASP A 132 -9.38 6.14 -2.34
CA ASP A 132 -10.54 6.25 -3.22
C ASP A 132 -10.63 7.69 -3.77
N PRO A 133 -10.35 7.93 -5.06
CA PRO A 133 -10.42 9.28 -5.64
C PRO A 133 -11.84 9.82 -5.77
N SER A 134 -12.87 8.95 -5.79
CA SER A 134 -14.28 9.36 -5.91
C SER A 134 -14.82 9.82 -4.55
N LEU A 135 -14.57 9.04 -3.51
CA LEU A 135 -15.02 9.33 -2.14
C LEU A 135 -14.05 10.24 -1.37
N LYS A 136 -12.82 10.39 -1.86
CA LYS A 136 -11.72 11.10 -1.19
C LYS A 136 -11.45 10.52 0.20
N THR A 137 -11.32 9.21 0.29
CA THR A 137 -11.06 8.48 1.54
C THR A 137 -9.76 7.67 1.45
N LEU A 138 -9.18 7.37 2.62
CA LEU A 138 -8.06 6.44 2.76
C LEU A 138 -8.50 5.25 3.60
N LEU A 139 -8.14 4.05 3.15
CA LEU A 139 -8.41 2.79 3.84
C LEU A 139 -7.12 1.98 3.95
N ALA A 140 -6.94 1.23 5.03
CA ALA A 140 -5.88 0.23 5.11
C ALA A 140 -6.20 -0.93 4.15
N ASP A 141 -5.20 -1.41 3.40
CA ASP A 141 -5.35 -2.61 2.55
C ASP A 141 -5.12 -3.91 3.34
N LYS A 142 -4.76 -3.81 4.62
CA LYS A 142 -4.63 -4.95 5.54
C LYS A 142 -6.02 -5.50 5.87
N GLY A 143 -6.17 -6.81 5.76
CA GLY A 143 -7.35 -7.50 6.28
C GLY A 143 -7.42 -7.35 7.80
N GLU A 144 -8.61 -7.08 8.34
CA GLU A 144 -8.83 -7.00 9.79
C GLU A 144 -9.29 -8.37 10.30
N ILE A 145 -8.51 -8.99 11.20
CA ILE A 145 -8.95 -10.17 11.94
C ILE A 145 -9.56 -9.71 13.26
N ARG A 146 -10.82 -10.03 13.49
CA ARG A 146 -11.53 -9.67 14.73
C ARG A 146 -11.61 -10.86 15.67
N VAL A 147 -11.20 -10.65 16.90
CA VAL A 147 -11.28 -11.65 17.98
C VAL A 147 -12.44 -11.30 18.90
N GLY A 148 -13.22 -12.30 19.31
CA GLY A 148 -14.26 -12.17 20.31
C GLY A 148 -15.46 -13.09 20.07
N PRO A 149 -16.36 -13.20 21.07
CA PRO A 149 -17.49 -14.15 21.04
C PRO A 149 -18.47 -13.96 19.88
N ARG A 150 -18.45 -12.79 19.23
CA ARG A 150 -19.31 -12.48 18.08
C ARG A 150 -18.70 -12.91 16.73
N TYR A 151 -17.42 -13.26 16.72
CA TYR A 151 -16.66 -13.57 15.51
C TYR A 151 -16.08 -15.00 15.55
N GLN A 152 -15.81 -15.52 16.74
CA GLN A 152 -15.28 -16.87 16.94
C GLN A 152 -16.42 -17.88 17.04
N ALA A 153 -16.18 -19.09 16.55
CA ALA A 153 -17.07 -20.22 16.77
C ALA A 153 -16.90 -20.76 18.19
N ASP A 154 -17.98 -21.24 18.78
CA ASP A 154 -17.91 -22.06 19.99
C ASP A 154 -17.26 -23.39 19.63
N VAL A 155 -16.15 -23.71 20.28
CA VAL A 155 -15.43 -24.97 20.07
C VAL A 155 -16.17 -26.06 20.85
N PRO A 156 -16.78 -27.06 20.18
CA PRO A 156 -17.48 -28.13 20.88
C PRO A 156 -16.49 -29.02 21.64
N ASP A 157 -16.96 -29.57 22.77
CA ASP A 157 -16.18 -30.50 23.57
C ASP A 157 -15.84 -31.78 22.80
N MET A 158 -14.68 -32.35 23.10
CA MET A 158 -14.26 -33.60 22.49
C MET A 158 -15.23 -34.73 22.87
N LEU A 159 -15.80 -35.40 21.86
CA LEU A 159 -16.66 -36.55 22.09
C LEU A 159 -15.89 -37.66 22.79
N VAL A 160 -16.51 -38.25 23.81
CA VAL A 160 -15.99 -39.45 24.46
C VAL A 160 -16.10 -40.62 23.47
N GLU A 161 -15.04 -41.41 23.32
CA GLU A 161 -15.05 -42.58 22.43
C GLU A 161 -16.27 -43.47 22.70
N GLY A 162 -17.12 -43.66 21.69
CA GLY A 162 -18.30 -44.55 21.75
C GLY A 162 -19.66 -43.85 21.68
N TYR A 163 -19.74 -42.52 21.61
CA TYR A 163 -21.01 -41.82 21.38
C TYR A 163 -21.42 -41.83 19.89
N VAL A 164 -22.61 -42.34 19.60
CA VAL A 164 -23.31 -42.22 18.30
C VAL A 164 -24.56 -41.37 18.51
N GLU A 165 -24.67 -40.23 17.83
CA GLU A 165 -25.90 -39.45 17.75
C GLU A 165 -26.98 -40.27 17.03
N THR A 166 -28.07 -40.59 17.73
CA THR A 166 -29.28 -41.21 17.16
C THR A 166 -30.22 -40.17 16.57
#